data_AF-M0MCR9-F1
#
_entry.id   AF-M0MCR9-F1
#
_cell.length_a   1.000
_cell.length_b   1.000
_cell.length_c   1.000
_cell.angle_alpha   90.00
_cell.angle_beta   90.00
_cell.angle_gamma   90.00
#
_symmetry.space_group_name_H-M   'P 1'
#
loop_
_entity.id
_entity.type
_entity.pdbx_description
1 polymer ?
#
loop_
_entity_poly.entity_id
_entity_poly.type
_entity_poly.pdbx_seq_one_letter_code
_entity_poly.pdbx_strand_id
1 'polypeptide(L)'
;MSVFRRLRSAVADVLSSVRERARSEDREYQDIDADEDSESLLSGRSVSIKRGRVLHDRDDDQDKQLLATAVREQRADQFEVPGSSQTVADYNPEYPVTDRVIEVRFFETLDAHLGEWTTENVLRREADGTLDAGDPYYYPESRVEGAPQQSQDAASD
;
A
#
# COMPACT_ATOMS: atom_id res chain seq x y z
N MET A 1 -26.64 -4.51 41.89
CA MET A 1 -27.10 -3.18 41.43
C MET A 1 -25.87 -2.38 41.02
N SER A 2 -25.88 -1.86 39.78
CA SER A 2 -25.03 -0.76 39.27
C SER A 2 -25.02 0.44 40.25
N VAL A 3 -24.12 1.42 40.23
CA VAL A 3 -23.89 2.43 39.18
C VAL A 3 -22.67 3.31 39.57
N PHE A 4 -21.61 3.27 38.75
CA PHE A 4 -20.91 4.42 38.10
C PHE A 4 -20.56 5.75 38.81
N ARG A 5 -19.26 6.11 38.68
CA ARG A 5 -18.68 7.34 38.05
C ARG A 5 -18.56 8.63 38.89
N ARG A 6 -17.33 9.20 38.92
CA ARG A 6 -16.91 10.46 38.23
C ARG A 6 -15.52 10.89 38.77
N LEU A 7 -14.49 10.83 37.92
CA LEU A 7 -13.95 11.93 37.10
C LEU A 7 -13.70 13.23 37.89
N ARG A 8 -12.41 13.50 38.15
CA ARG A 8 -11.84 14.81 38.49
C ARG A 8 -10.78 15.15 37.45
N SER A 9 -10.94 16.24 36.71
CA SER A 9 -9.88 17.25 36.58
C SER A 9 -10.45 18.51 35.92
N ALA A 10 -10.34 19.61 36.64
CA ALA A 10 -10.70 20.98 36.27
C ALA A 10 -9.90 21.45 35.03
N VAL A 11 -10.48 22.12 34.03
CA VAL A 11 -10.89 23.56 34.01
C VAL A 11 -9.69 24.43 34.43
N ALA A 12 -8.77 24.82 33.54
CA ALA A 12 -8.89 25.83 32.46
C ALA A 12 -9.19 27.24 32.98
N ASP A 13 -8.12 27.92 33.41
CA ASP A 13 -8.06 29.35 33.74
C ASP A 13 -7.16 30.03 32.66
N VAL A 14 -7.74 30.81 31.73
CA VAL A 14 -7.82 32.30 31.74
C VAL A 14 -6.45 32.96 31.42
N LEU A 15 -6.15 33.23 30.14
CA LEU A 15 -6.34 34.51 29.43
C LEU A 15 -5.85 35.76 30.18
N SER A 16 -4.75 36.36 29.69
CA SER A 16 -4.58 37.81 29.41
C SER A 16 -3.12 38.25 29.57
N SER A 17 -2.43 38.60 28.48
CA SER A 17 -1.77 39.91 28.34
C SER A 17 -1.08 40.03 26.98
N VAL A 18 -1.81 40.60 26.01
CA VAL A 18 -1.25 41.24 24.83
C VAL A 18 -1.00 42.70 25.20
N ARG A 19 0.26 43.16 25.22
CA ARG A 19 0.58 44.57 24.90
C ARG A 19 2.08 44.83 24.65
N GLU A 20 2.39 44.98 23.36
CA GLU A 20 3.34 45.91 22.73
C GLU A 20 4.40 46.66 23.56
N ARG A 21 5.67 46.51 23.12
CA ARG A 21 6.69 47.59 23.00
C ARG A 21 7.94 47.00 22.30
N ALA A 22 8.12 47.21 21.00
CA ALA A 22 8.79 48.37 20.37
C ALA A 22 10.33 48.32 20.38
N ARG A 23 10.86 48.33 19.14
CA ARG A 23 12.15 48.87 18.64
C ARG A 23 13.47 48.11 18.89
N SER A 24 14.01 47.68 17.75
CA SER A 24 15.34 48.01 17.20
C SER A 24 16.57 47.45 17.90
N GLU A 25 17.34 46.65 17.14
CA GLU A 25 18.81 46.70 16.93
C GLU A 25 19.22 45.33 16.32
N ASP A 26 19.54 45.29 15.03
CA ASP A 26 20.93 45.34 14.55
C ASP A 26 21.65 43.99 14.76
N ARG A 27 21.60 43.12 13.73
CA ARG A 27 22.71 42.22 13.43
C ARG A 27 22.66 41.66 12.01
N GLU A 28 23.70 42.09 11.32
CA GLU A 28 24.31 41.69 10.07
C GLU A 28 24.69 40.19 10.02
N TYR A 29 24.76 39.68 8.78
CA TYR A 29 25.30 38.39 8.31
C TYR A 29 24.56 37.10 8.71
N GLN A 30 23.97 36.43 7.72
CA GLN A 30 24.62 35.24 7.18
C GLN A 30 24.06 34.87 5.81
N ASP A 31 25.01 34.63 4.92
CA ASP A 31 24.89 34.01 3.62
C ASP A 31 23.85 32.89 3.63
N ILE A 32 22.86 33.04 2.75
CA ILE A 32 21.98 31.93 2.40
C ILE A 32 22.79 31.14 1.37
N ASP A 33 23.63 30.24 1.87
CA ASP A 33 24.16 29.17 1.04
C ASP A 33 22.96 28.48 0.39
N ALA A 34 22.87 28.65 -0.92
CA ALA A 34 21.96 27.90 -1.77
C ALA A 34 22.51 26.48 -1.83
N ASP A 35 22.30 25.71 -0.76
CA ASP A 35 22.49 24.26 -0.82
C ASP A 35 21.33 23.68 -1.64
N GLU A 36 21.73 23.21 -2.81
CA GLU A 36 20.97 22.48 -3.81
C GLU A 36 20.53 21.09 -3.29
N ASP A 37 19.87 21.00 -2.13
CA ASP A 37 19.26 19.76 -1.64
C ASP A 37 17.83 19.59 -2.17
N SER A 38 17.65 19.75 -3.48
CA SER A 38 16.41 19.39 -4.20
C SER A 38 16.49 18.00 -4.84
N GLU A 39 17.53 17.23 -4.55
CA GLU A 39 17.66 15.86 -5.04
C GLU A 39 17.15 14.85 -3.99
N SER A 40 16.19 14.02 -4.42
CA SER A 40 15.95 12.67 -3.86
C SER A 40 15.09 12.54 -2.59
N LEU A 41 13.80 12.92 -2.65
CA LEU A 41 12.78 12.41 -1.72
C LEU A 41 11.73 11.48 -2.36
N LEU A 42 11.92 11.07 -3.62
CA LEU A 42 11.03 10.11 -4.30
C LEU A 42 11.72 8.82 -4.72
N SER A 43 12.93 8.54 -4.23
CA SER A 43 13.52 7.20 -4.39
C SER A 43 13.01 6.26 -3.30
N GLY A 44 12.10 5.37 -3.68
CA GLY A 44 11.89 4.12 -2.96
C GLY A 44 11.09 4.21 -1.66
N ARG A 45 9.91 4.85 -1.66
CA ARG A 45 8.88 4.44 -0.71
C ARG A 45 8.48 3.01 -1.11
N SER A 46 9.17 2.00 -0.57
CA SER A 46 8.75 0.61 -0.61
C SER A 46 7.41 0.53 0.13
N VAL A 47 6.32 0.79 -0.59
CA VAL A 47 5.00 0.73 0.01
C VAL A 47 4.69 -0.74 0.20
N SER A 48 4.73 -1.21 1.45
CA SER A 48 4.45 -2.61 1.79
C SER A 48 3.17 -3.08 1.09
N ILE A 49 3.30 -4.15 0.31
CA ILE A 49 2.17 -4.75 -0.39
C ILE A 49 1.28 -5.45 0.65
N LYS A 50 -0.04 -5.28 0.51
CA LYS A 50 -1.04 -5.85 1.41
C LYS A 50 -2.19 -6.41 0.59
N ARG A 51 -2.91 -7.37 1.18
CA ARG A 51 -4.16 -7.91 0.63
C ARG A 51 -5.14 -6.78 0.29
N GLY A 52 -5.81 -6.92 -0.84
CA GLY A 52 -6.77 -5.95 -1.39
C GLY A 52 -6.14 -4.78 -2.14
N ARG A 53 -4.82 -4.77 -2.33
CA ARG A 53 -4.16 -3.69 -3.07
C ARG A 53 -4.16 -3.99 -4.57
N VAL A 54 -4.40 -2.95 -5.37
CA VAL A 54 -4.20 -2.99 -6.82
C VAL A 54 -2.71 -2.80 -7.12
N LEU A 55 -2.17 -3.67 -7.95
CA LEU A 55 -0.76 -3.75 -8.31
C LEU A 55 -0.61 -3.76 -9.83
N HIS A 56 0.56 -3.39 -10.33
CA HIS A 56 0.96 -3.61 -11.73
C HIS A 56 2.11 -4.63 -11.77
N ASP A 57 2.14 -5.46 -12.81
CA ASP A 57 3.29 -6.32 -13.13
C ASP A 57 4.41 -5.49 -13.77
N ARG A 58 5.65 -5.63 -13.31
CA ARG A 58 6.80 -4.91 -13.89
C ARG A 58 7.34 -5.53 -15.17
N ASP A 59 7.06 -6.82 -15.40
CA ASP A 59 7.55 -7.54 -16.58
C ASP A 59 6.64 -7.39 -17.81
N ASP A 60 5.40 -6.92 -17.62
CA ASP A 60 4.42 -6.87 -18.69
C ASP A 60 4.31 -5.43 -19.23
N ASP A 61 4.67 -5.27 -20.51
CA ASP A 61 4.63 -3.98 -21.23
C ASP A 61 3.20 -3.38 -21.35
N GLN A 62 2.15 -4.13 -20.98
CA GLN A 62 0.75 -3.71 -21.11
C GLN A 62 0.15 -3.12 -19.82
N ASP A 63 0.96 -2.83 -18.79
CA ASP A 63 0.50 -2.24 -17.52
C ASP A 63 -0.68 -3.03 -16.91
N LYS A 64 -0.59 -4.37 -16.92
CA LYS A 64 -1.70 -5.21 -16.47
C LYS A 64 -2.01 -5.00 -15.00
N GLN A 65 -3.27 -4.71 -14.71
CA GLN A 65 -3.76 -4.52 -13.36
C GLN A 65 -4.00 -5.87 -12.66
N LEU A 66 -3.43 -5.98 -11.47
CA LEU A 66 -3.47 -7.15 -10.60
C LEU A 66 -4.14 -6.77 -9.29
N LEU A 67 -4.89 -7.70 -8.70
CA LEU A 67 -5.39 -7.59 -7.33
C LEU A 67 -4.59 -8.53 -6.42
N ALA A 68 -3.94 -7.99 -5.39
CA ALA A 68 -3.30 -8.79 -4.35
C ALA A 68 -4.36 -9.47 -3.47
N THR A 69 -4.47 -10.79 -3.54
CA THR A 69 -5.45 -11.56 -2.78
C THR A 69 -4.86 -12.15 -1.49
N ALA A 70 -3.55 -12.42 -1.48
CA ALA A 70 -2.82 -12.76 -0.25
C ALA A 70 -1.36 -12.31 -0.30
N VAL A 71 -0.78 -12.12 0.90
CA VAL A 71 0.67 -11.92 1.08
C VAL A 71 1.16 -13.10 1.92
N ARG A 72 2.06 -13.90 1.36
CA ARG A 72 2.62 -15.08 2.02
C ARG A 72 3.94 -14.69 2.70
N GLU A 73 4.19 -15.25 3.87
CA GLU A 73 5.45 -15.04 4.59
C GLU A 73 6.61 -15.89 4.02
N GLN A 74 6.27 -16.93 3.24
CA GLN A 74 7.24 -17.81 2.59
C GLN A 74 8.03 -17.07 1.51
N ARG A 75 9.30 -17.46 1.36
CA ARG A 75 10.20 -16.96 0.32
C ARG A 75 9.88 -17.59 -1.04
N ALA A 76 10.25 -16.92 -2.12
CA ALA A 76 10.00 -17.37 -3.48
C ALA A 76 10.65 -18.74 -3.80
N ASP A 77 11.81 -19.07 -3.23
CA ASP A 77 12.46 -20.39 -3.34
C ASP A 77 11.89 -21.47 -2.40
N GLN A 78 10.94 -21.11 -1.54
CA GLN A 78 10.31 -22.02 -0.56
C GLN A 78 8.84 -22.29 -0.87
N PHE A 79 8.23 -21.50 -1.74
CA PHE A 79 6.83 -21.63 -2.13
C PHE A 79 6.74 -22.41 -3.44
N GLU A 80 6.24 -23.65 -3.38
CA GLU A 80 5.87 -24.43 -4.55
C GLU A 80 4.54 -23.94 -5.12
N VAL A 81 4.48 -23.70 -6.43
CA VAL A 81 3.24 -23.30 -7.09
C VAL A 81 2.26 -24.49 -7.10
N PRO A 82 1.05 -24.35 -6.56
CA PRO A 82 0.06 -25.43 -6.58
C PRO A 82 -0.16 -25.99 -7.99
N GLY A 83 -0.15 -27.32 -8.09
CA GLY A 83 -0.26 -28.01 -9.39
C GLY A 83 1.06 -28.13 -10.15
N SER A 84 2.17 -27.61 -9.62
CA SER A 84 3.52 -27.72 -10.17
C SER A 84 4.50 -28.29 -9.13
N SER A 85 5.66 -28.77 -9.61
CA SER A 85 6.82 -29.11 -8.78
C SER A 85 7.88 -28.00 -8.77
N GLN A 86 7.56 -26.84 -9.33
CA GLN A 86 8.45 -25.68 -9.42
C GLN A 86 8.05 -24.61 -8.39
N THR A 87 9.05 -23.92 -7.88
CA THR A 87 8.88 -22.80 -6.95
C THR A 87 8.56 -21.50 -7.68
N VAL A 88 8.12 -20.49 -6.94
CA VAL A 88 7.95 -19.13 -7.50
C VAL A 88 9.26 -18.59 -8.05
N ALA A 89 10.39 -18.86 -7.38
CA ALA A 89 11.72 -18.47 -7.86
C ALA A 89 12.09 -19.14 -9.20
N ASP A 90 11.69 -20.40 -9.42
CA ASP A 90 11.96 -21.10 -10.68
C ASP A 90 11.23 -20.46 -11.88
N TYR A 91 10.01 -19.95 -11.65
CA TYR A 91 9.25 -19.23 -12.67
C TYR A 91 9.68 -17.76 -12.85
N ASN A 92 10.36 -17.18 -11.87
CA ASN A 92 10.74 -15.77 -11.81
C ASN A 92 12.25 -15.61 -11.55
N PRO A 93 13.13 -16.12 -12.43
CA PRO A 93 14.57 -16.23 -12.15
C PRO A 93 15.30 -14.88 -12.10
N GLU A 94 14.71 -13.82 -12.64
CA GLU A 94 15.26 -12.46 -12.62
C GLU A 94 15.04 -11.71 -11.30
N TYR A 95 14.18 -12.24 -10.42
CA TYR A 95 13.83 -11.64 -9.14
C TYR A 95 14.56 -12.29 -7.96
N PRO A 96 14.74 -11.58 -6.83
CA PRO A 96 15.39 -12.15 -5.67
C PRO A 96 14.63 -13.37 -5.13
N VAL A 97 15.32 -14.50 -5.06
CA VAL A 97 14.76 -15.77 -4.52
C VAL A 97 14.35 -15.66 -3.05
N THR A 98 14.79 -14.62 -2.35
CA THR A 98 14.44 -14.32 -0.96
C THR A 98 13.17 -13.51 -0.77
N ASP A 99 12.58 -13.02 -1.86
CA ASP A 99 11.38 -12.21 -1.79
C ASP A 99 10.20 -13.00 -1.23
N ARG A 100 9.33 -12.28 -0.52
CA ARG A 100 8.03 -12.82 -0.12
C ARG A 100 7.17 -13.08 -1.35
N VAL A 101 6.29 -14.06 -1.25
CA VAL A 101 5.35 -14.38 -2.32
C VAL A 101 4.05 -13.60 -2.15
N ILE A 102 3.59 -12.97 -3.22
CA ILE A 102 2.28 -12.33 -3.32
C ILE A 102 1.39 -13.20 -4.21
N GLU A 103 0.20 -13.47 -3.71
CA GLU A 103 -0.85 -14.12 -4.49
C GLU A 103 -1.69 -13.03 -5.17
N VAL A 104 -1.86 -13.14 -6.49
CA VAL A 104 -2.52 -12.13 -7.30
C VAL A 104 -3.55 -12.73 -8.26
N ARG A 105 -4.51 -11.89 -8.67
CA ARG A 105 -5.49 -12.17 -9.72
C ARG A 105 -5.44 -11.05 -10.75
N PHE A 106 -5.45 -11.39 -12.04
CA PHE A 106 -5.58 -10.39 -13.10
C PHE A 106 -7.00 -9.84 -13.14
N PHE A 107 -7.11 -8.52 -13.38
CA PHE A 107 -8.42 -7.88 -13.55
C PHE A 107 -9.18 -8.49 -14.72
N GLU A 108 -8.51 -8.77 -15.84
CA GLU A 108 -9.11 -9.42 -17.02
C GLU A 108 -9.76 -10.77 -16.67
N THR A 109 -9.13 -11.57 -15.81
CA THR A 109 -9.69 -12.83 -15.33
C THR A 109 -10.88 -12.59 -14.42
N LEU A 110 -10.81 -11.61 -13.51
CA LEU A 110 -11.93 -11.26 -12.63
C LEU A 110 -13.13 -10.74 -13.43
N ASP A 111 -12.92 -9.88 -14.42
CA ASP A 111 -13.95 -9.36 -15.32
C ASP A 111 -14.60 -10.47 -16.14
N ALA A 112 -13.79 -11.36 -16.73
CA ALA A 112 -14.29 -12.46 -17.55
C ALA A 112 -15.16 -13.45 -16.76
N HIS A 113 -14.84 -13.70 -15.49
CA HIS A 113 -15.52 -14.70 -14.66
C HIS A 113 -16.65 -14.13 -13.80
N LEU A 114 -16.52 -12.88 -13.34
CA LEU A 114 -17.46 -12.27 -12.39
C LEU A 114 -18.36 -11.20 -13.03
N GLY A 115 -18.02 -10.73 -14.24
CA GLY A 115 -18.71 -9.63 -14.91
C GLY A 115 -18.43 -8.31 -14.20
N GLU A 116 -19.25 -7.98 -13.19
CA GLU A 116 -19.04 -6.82 -12.33
C GLU A 116 -18.48 -7.26 -10.97
N TRP A 117 -17.30 -6.75 -10.61
CA TRP A 117 -16.66 -7.09 -9.34
C TRP A 117 -16.11 -5.85 -8.64
N THR A 118 -15.96 -5.98 -7.33
CA THR A 118 -15.26 -5.02 -6.47
C THR A 118 -14.21 -5.78 -5.67
N THR A 119 -13.13 -5.09 -5.27
CA THR A 119 -12.11 -5.68 -4.40
C THR A 119 -12.73 -6.36 -3.18
N GLU A 120 -13.67 -5.70 -2.50
CA GLU A 120 -14.35 -6.27 -1.33
C GLU A 120 -15.06 -7.58 -1.65
N ASN A 121 -15.83 -7.63 -2.74
CA ASN A 121 -16.55 -8.84 -3.14
C ASN A 121 -15.60 -9.99 -3.49
N VAL A 122 -14.49 -9.70 -4.17
CA VAL A 122 -13.47 -10.70 -4.51
C VAL A 122 -12.84 -11.26 -3.24
N LEU A 123 -12.38 -10.40 -2.32
CA LEU A 123 -11.74 -10.84 -1.07
C LEU A 123 -12.68 -11.62 -0.16
N ARG A 124 -13.98 -11.24 -0.14
CA ARG A 124 -15.02 -11.99 0.60
C ARG A 124 -15.22 -13.36 -0.01
N ARG A 125 -15.47 -13.45 -1.33
CA ARG A 125 -15.67 -14.74 -2.01
C ARG A 125 -14.46 -15.65 -1.89
N GLU A 126 -13.26 -15.10 -1.95
CA GLU A 126 -12.01 -15.83 -1.74
C GLU A 126 -11.95 -16.40 -0.30
N ALA A 127 -12.23 -15.58 0.71
CA ALA A 127 -12.23 -16.01 2.11
C ALA A 127 -13.27 -17.10 2.39
N ASP A 128 -14.43 -17.04 1.70
CA ASP A 128 -15.51 -18.02 1.81
C ASP A 128 -15.30 -19.25 0.91
N GLY A 129 -14.22 -19.30 0.11
CA GLY A 129 -13.94 -20.39 -0.83
C GLY A 129 -14.92 -20.49 -2.01
N THR A 130 -15.62 -19.39 -2.32
CA THR A 130 -16.66 -19.30 -3.37
C THR A 130 -16.22 -18.48 -4.58
N LEU A 131 -14.97 -18.02 -4.61
CA LEU A 131 -14.41 -17.29 -5.75
C LEU A 131 -14.15 -18.27 -6.91
N ASP A 132 -14.98 -18.20 -7.94
CA ASP A 132 -14.81 -18.93 -9.19
C ASP A 132 -14.22 -18.00 -10.27
N ALA A 133 -12.91 -17.76 -10.21
CA ALA A 133 -12.20 -16.88 -11.13
C ALA A 133 -10.86 -17.50 -11.60
N GLY A 134 -10.84 -18.83 -11.77
CA GLY A 134 -9.64 -19.59 -12.11
C GLY A 134 -8.69 -19.82 -10.93
N ASP A 135 -7.44 -20.19 -11.23
CA ASP A 135 -6.37 -20.27 -10.23
C ASP A 135 -5.68 -18.91 -10.04
N PRO A 136 -5.19 -18.59 -8.84
CA PRO A 136 -4.39 -17.39 -8.63
C PRO A 136 -2.98 -17.55 -9.21
N TYR A 137 -2.31 -16.42 -9.41
CA TYR A 137 -0.90 -16.35 -9.80
C TYR A 137 -0.04 -16.00 -8.58
N TYR A 138 1.23 -16.39 -8.62
CA TYR A 138 2.17 -16.24 -7.49
C TYR A 138 3.43 -15.53 -7.97
N TYR A 139 3.69 -14.35 -7.43
CA TYR A 139 4.83 -13.52 -7.81
C TYR A 139 5.73 -13.16 -6.63
N PRO A 140 7.05 -13.00 -6.85
CA PRO A 140 7.92 -12.31 -5.91
C PRO A 140 7.41 -10.88 -5.65
N GLU A 141 7.47 -10.42 -4.40
CA GLU A 141 7.00 -9.09 -4.02
C GLU A 141 7.64 -7.96 -4.85
N SER A 142 8.90 -8.09 -5.25
CA SER A 142 9.57 -7.07 -6.07
C SER A 142 9.20 -7.08 -7.56
N ARG A 143 8.49 -8.10 -8.06
CA ARG A 143 7.97 -8.14 -9.44
C ARG A 143 6.79 -7.20 -9.65
N VAL A 144 6.07 -6.90 -8.58
CA VAL A 144 4.86 -6.09 -8.65
C VAL A 144 5.10 -4.73 -8.01
N GLU A 145 4.45 -3.71 -8.52
CA GLU A 145 4.42 -2.41 -7.87
C GLU A 145 3.01 -2.00 -7.46
N GLY A 146 2.92 -1.16 -6.43
CA GLY A 146 1.64 -0.62 -6.03
C GLY A 146 1.14 0.39 -7.04
N ALA A 147 -0.01 0.12 -7.65
CA ALA A 147 -0.67 1.10 -8.50
C ALA A 147 -1.00 2.36 -7.67
N PRO A 148 -0.87 3.57 -8.24
CA PRO A 148 -1.37 4.77 -7.61
C PRO A 148 -2.84 4.55 -7.28
N GLN A 149 -3.23 4.84 -6.03
CA GLN A 149 -4.63 4.82 -5.62
C GLN A 149 -5.35 5.83 -6.52
N GLN A 150 -6.04 5.35 -7.56
CA GLN A 150 -6.99 6.21 -8.26
C GLN A 150 -8.06 6.53 -7.23
N SER A 151 -8.01 7.75 -6.71
CA SER A 151 -9.03 8.29 -5.82
C SER A 151 -10.38 8.09 -6.49
N GLN A 152 -11.18 7.14 -6.00
CA GLN A 152 -12.58 6.97 -6.38
C GLN A 152 -13.45 8.09 -5.77
N ASP A 153 -12.95 9.33 -5.76
CA ASP A 153 -13.62 10.54 -5.30
C ASP A 153 -13.80 11.51 -6.50
N ALA A 154 -14.36 11.01 -7.59
CA ALA A 154 -14.79 11.83 -8.72
C ALA A 154 -16.10 11.30 -9.31
N ALA A 155 -17.09 11.05 -8.45
CA ALA A 155 -18.46 10.81 -8.87
C ALA A 155 -19.44 11.28 -7.78
N SER A 156 -19.53 12.60 -7.61
CA SER A 156 -20.71 13.29 -7.07
C SER A 156 -20.56 14.78 -7.37
N ASP A 157 -20.99 15.19 -8.56
CA ASP A 157 -21.52 16.54 -8.79
C ASP A 157 -22.86 16.38 -9.55
#